data_AF-A0AAW2NSA9-F1
#
_entry.id   AF-A0AAW2NSA9-F1
#
_cell.length_a   1.000
_cell.length_b   1.000
_cell.length_c   1.000
_cell.angle_alpha   90.00
_cell.angle_beta   90.00
_cell.angle_gamma   90.00
#
_symmetry.space_group_name_H-M   'P 1'
#
loop_
_entity.id
_entity.type
_entity.pdbx_description
1 polymer ?
#
loop_
_entity_poly.entity_id
_entity_poly.type
_entity_poly.pdbx_seq_one_letter_code
_entity_poly.pdbx_strand_id
1 'polypeptide(L)'
;MGIPVVDFSKVDGNERANTLALIDHYCQEWGFFQLINHGISEELLDRVKKVATECYKLEREAGFKNSKPVQLLNELLGRIVTKK
;
A
#
# COMPACT_ATOMS: atom_id res chain seq x y z
N MET A 1 10.82 14.57 -3.54
CA MET A 1 9.73 14.81 -2.56
C MET A 1 9.55 13.53 -1.76
N GLY A 2 9.56 13.61 -0.42
CA GLY A 2 9.37 12.47 0.47
C GLY A 2 7.96 12.47 1.07
N ILE A 3 7.43 11.29 1.40
CA ILE A 3 6.13 11.14 2.07
C ILE A 3 6.30 11.59 3.53
N PRO A 4 5.37 12.37 4.12
CA PRO A 4 5.46 12.76 5.53
C PRO A 4 5.39 11.54 6.43
N VAL A 5 6.17 11.57 7.51
CA VAL A 5 6.22 10.45 8.48
C VAL A 5 5.79 10.96 9.85
N VAL A 6 4.92 10.20 10.51
CA VAL A 6 4.42 10.49 11.86
C VAL A 6 4.83 9.35 12.79
N ASP A 7 5.58 9.69 13.84
CA ASP A 7 5.92 8.78 14.94
C ASP A 7 4.74 8.70 15.92
N PHE A 8 4.05 7.56 15.89
CA PHE A 8 2.82 7.36 16.64
C PHE A 8 3.07 7.04 18.13
N SER A 9 4.30 6.65 18.50
CA SER A 9 4.65 6.41 19.91
C SER A 9 4.47 7.66 20.79
N LYS A 10 4.47 8.85 20.16
CA LYS A 10 4.32 10.15 20.80
C LYS A 10 2.87 10.50 21.20
N VAL A 11 1.88 9.76 20.69
CA VAL A 11 0.45 10.02 20.95
C VAL A 11 0.04 9.72 22.40
N ASP A 12 0.75 8.83 23.08
CA ASP A 12 0.47 8.44 24.46
C ASP A 12 1.34 9.20 25.48
N GLY A 13 2.10 10.21 25.05
CA GLY A 13 3.00 11.00 25.89
C GLY A 13 2.71 12.50 25.92
N ASN A 14 3.67 13.27 26.43
CA ASN A 14 3.58 14.73 26.53
C ASN A 14 3.46 15.43 25.15
N GLU A 15 3.88 14.76 24.08
CA GLU A 15 3.83 15.29 22.71
C GLU A 15 2.47 15.08 22.02
N ARG A 16 1.49 14.45 22.68
CA ARG A 16 0.19 14.09 22.11
C ARG A 16 -0.47 15.22 21.33
N ALA A 17 -0.56 16.42 21.90
CA ALA A 17 -1.22 17.56 21.25
C ALA A 17 -0.51 17.95 19.95
N ASN A 18 0.82 17.95 19.94
CA ASN A 18 1.62 18.29 18.76
C ASN A 18 1.50 17.20 17.68
N THR A 19 1.54 15.92 18.08
CA THR A 19 1.40 14.80 17.13
C THR A 19 0.01 14.79 16.49
N LEU A 20 -1.06 15.08 17.25
CA LEU A 20 -2.41 15.17 16.70
C LEU A 20 -2.58 16.39 15.76
N ALA A 21 -2.00 17.54 16.11
CA ALA A 21 -1.98 18.71 15.22
C ALA A 21 -1.22 18.44 13.92
N LEU A 22 -0.14 17.67 13.99
CA LEU A 22 0.62 17.25 12.81
C LEU A 22 -0.20 16.33 11.90
N ILE A 23 -0.95 15.38 12.49
CA ILE A 23 -1.86 14.51 11.76
C ILE A 23 -2.95 15.32 11.06
N ASP A 24 -3.59 16.28 11.77
CA ASP A 24 -4.60 17.16 11.18
C ASP A 24 -4.04 17.95 9.98
N HIS A 25 -2.87 18.56 10.15
CA HIS A 25 -2.19 19.29 9.08
C HIS A 25 -1.85 18.40 7.87
N TYR A 26 -1.33 17.19 8.08
CA TYR A 26 -1.00 16.28 6.98
C TYR A 26 -2.24 15.72 6.29
N CYS A 27 -3.35 15.53 7.00
CA CYS A 27 -4.64 15.20 6.39
C CYS A 27 -5.12 16.30 5.43
N GLN A 28 -4.95 17.57 5.81
CA GLN A 28 -5.44 18.71 5.03
C GLN A 28 -4.54 19.03 3.83
N GLU A 29 -3.22 19.07 4.03
CA GLU A 29 -2.29 19.55 3.00
C GLU A 29 -1.75 18.43 2.09
N TRP A 30 -1.52 17.23 2.64
CA TRP A 30 -0.93 16.11 1.90
C TRP A 30 -1.95 15.07 1.48
N GLY A 31 -3.01 14.89 2.27
CA GLY A 31 -4.02 13.84 2.09
C GLY A 31 -3.55 12.43 2.46
N PHE A 32 -2.26 12.24 2.74
CA PHE A 32 -1.70 10.97 3.24
C PHE A 32 -0.35 11.19 3.94
N PHE A 33 0.01 10.24 4.80
CA PHE A 33 1.29 10.19 5.52
C PHE A 33 1.60 8.73 5.91
N GLN A 34 2.85 8.47 6.28
CA GLN A 34 3.30 7.18 6.80
C GLN A 34 3.33 7.22 8.33
N LEU A 35 2.73 6.22 8.97
CA LEU A 35 2.86 6.00 10.41
C LEU A 35 4.02 5.06 10.71
N ILE A 36 4.81 5.39 11.71
CA ILE A 36 5.82 4.51 12.32
C ILE A 36 5.56 4.35 13.81
N ASN A 37 6.10 3.30 14.43
CA ASN A 37 5.93 3.00 15.86
C ASN A 37 4.46 2.97 16.31
N HIS A 38 3.56 2.51 15.46
CA HIS A 38 2.11 2.42 15.71
C HIS A 38 1.70 1.27 16.65
N GLY A 39 2.66 0.51 17.18
CA GLY A 39 2.40 -0.59 18.14
C GLY A 39 1.80 -1.87 17.54
N ILE A 40 1.63 -1.95 16.22
CA ILE A 40 1.17 -3.16 15.53
C ILE A 40 2.40 -3.98 15.16
N SER A 41 2.40 -5.28 15.49
CA SER A 41 3.55 -6.14 15.20
C SER A 41 3.76 -6.34 13.70
N GLU A 42 5.03 -6.32 13.29
CA GLU A 42 5.41 -6.58 11.89
C GLU A 42 4.99 -7.99 11.45
N GLU A 43 5.08 -8.98 12.35
CA GLU A 43 4.63 -10.36 12.10
C GLU A 43 3.13 -10.40 11.74
N LEU A 44 2.28 -9.63 12.43
CA LEU A 44 0.86 -9.56 12.11
C LEU A 44 0.64 -8.93 10.72
N LEU A 45 1.35 -7.84 10.41
CA LEU A 45 1.26 -7.19 9.10
C LEU A 45 1.66 -8.14 7.97
N ASP A 46 2.72 -8.93 8.18
CA ASP A 46 3.18 -9.90 7.19
C ASP A 46 2.22 -11.08 7.03
N ARG A 47 1.60 -11.55 8.11
CA ARG A 47 0.52 -12.54 8.05
C ARG A 47 -0.69 -12.02 7.28
N VAL A 48 -1.10 -10.77 7.49
CA VAL A 48 -2.19 -10.14 6.75
C VAL A 48 -1.87 -10.06 5.26
N LYS A 49 -0.67 -9.60 4.89
CA LYS A 49 -0.20 -9.57 3.49
C LYS A 49 -0.22 -10.96 2.86
N LYS A 50 0.24 -11.98 3.59
CA LYS A 50 0.26 -13.37 3.12
C LYS A 50 -1.16 -13.86 2.81
N VAL A 51 -2.09 -13.74 3.77
CA VAL A 51 -3.48 -14.19 3.59
C VAL A 51 -4.17 -13.42 2.46
N ALA A 52 -3.99 -12.10 2.37
CA ALA A 52 -4.56 -11.30 1.28
C ALA A 52 -4.02 -11.75 -0.09
N THR A 53 -2.73 -12.05 -0.17
CA THR A 53 -2.08 -12.56 -1.40
C THR A 53 -2.61 -13.95 -1.77
N GLU A 54 -2.72 -14.86 -0.81
CA GLU A 54 -3.24 -16.21 -1.01
C GLU A 54 -4.70 -16.18 -1.48
N CYS A 55 -5.53 -15.34 -0.85
CA CYS A 55 -6.91 -15.11 -1.27
C CYS A 55 -6.99 -14.60 -2.71
N TYR A 56 -6.16 -13.62 -3.10
CA TYR A 56 -6.11 -13.14 -4.48
C TYR A 56 -5.73 -14.26 -5.47
N LYS A 57 -4.70 -15.05 -5.15
CA LYS A 57 -4.22 -16.15 -6.00
C LYS A 57 -5.30 -17.21 -6.22
N LEU A 58 -6.00 -17.58 -5.16
CA LEU A 58 -7.06 -18.60 -5.22
C LEU A 58 -8.29 -18.09 -5.96
N GLU A 59 -8.78 -16.90 -5.60
CA GLU A 59 -10.13 -16.46 -5.99
C GLU A 59 -10.16 -15.57 -7.24
N ARG A 60 -9.10 -14.80 -7.50
CA ARG A 60 -9.15 -13.68 -8.46
C ARG A 60 -8.13 -13.77 -9.57
N GLU A 61 -7.01 -14.44 -9.34
CA GLU A 61 -5.87 -14.43 -10.27
C GLU A 61 -6.23 -15.01 -11.64
N ALA A 62 -6.95 -16.14 -11.70
CA ALA A 62 -7.39 -16.72 -12.96
C ALA A 62 -8.28 -15.76 -13.76
N GLY A 63 -9.25 -15.12 -13.09
CA GLY A 63 -10.12 -14.12 -13.72
C GLY A 63 -9.36 -12.90 -14.21
N PHE A 64 -8.39 -12.41 -13.42
CA PHE A 64 -7.52 -11.31 -13.82
C PHE A 64 -6.67 -11.66 -15.04
N LYS A 65 -6.02 -12.83 -15.05
CA LYS A 65 -5.21 -13.31 -16.20
C LYS A 65 -6.03 -13.45 -17.48
N ASN A 66 -7.31 -13.79 -17.35
CA ASN A 66 -8.25 -13.90 -18.46
C ASN A 66 -8.96 -12.58 -18.82
N SER A 67 -8.63 -11.47 -18.17
CA SER A 67 -9.26 -10.18 -18.40
C SER A 67 -8.80 -9.53 -19.71
N LYS A 68 -9.65 -8.68 -20.29
CA LYS A 68 -9.34 -7.92 -21.52
C LYS A 68 -8.03 -7.10 -21.43
N PRO A 69 -7.75 -6.37 -20.33
CA PRO A 69 -6.49 -5.63 -20.21
C PRO A 69 -5.25 -6.53 -20.32
N VAL A 70 -5.28 -7.71 -19.68
CA VAL A 70 -4.15 -8.66 -19.71
C VAL A 70 -3.97 -9.27 -21.09
N GLN A 71 -5.07 -9.63 -21.77
CA GLN A 71 -5.03 -10.13 -23.14
C GLN A 71 -4.42 -9.09 -24.10
N LEU A 72 -4.89 -7.84 -24.04
CA LEU A 72 -4.36 -6.75 -24.85
C LEU A 72 -2.87 -6.48 -24.57
N LEU A 73 -2.46 -6.51 -23.30
CA LEU A 73 -1.06 -6.37 -22.94
C LEU A 73 -0.20 -7.48 -23.58
N ASN A 74 -0.63 -8.74 -23.49
CA ASN A 74 0.08 -9.86 -24.08
C ASN A 74 0.19 -9.78 -25.61
N GLU A 75 -0.88 -9.34 -26.29
CA GLU A 75 -0.85 -9.10 -27.74
C GLU A 75 0.15 -8.01 -28.12
N LEU A 76 0.18 -6.90 -27.37
CA LEU A 76 1.13 -5.80 -27.60
C LEU A 76 2.57 -6.27 -27.41
N LEU A 77 2.84 -7.02 -26.34
CA LEU A 77 4.16 -7.59 -26.07
C LEU A 77 4.59 -8.52 -27.21
N GLY A 78 3.69 -9.39 -27.69
CA GLY A 78 3.96 -10.27 -28.82
C GLY A 78 4.39 -9.50 -30.07
N ARG A 79 3.66 -8.42 -30.41
CA ARG A 79 3.98 -7.55 -31.57
C ARG A 79 5.35 -6.86 -31.45
N ILE A 80 5.75 -6.47 -30.23
CA ILE A 80 7.05 -5.83 -29.98
C ILE A 80 8.18 -6.84 -30.15
N VAL A 81 8.02 -8.07 -29.63
CA VAL A 81 9.04 -9.11 -29.70
C VAL A 81 9.24 -9.60 -31.15
N THR A 82 8.17 -9.73 -31.95
CA THR A 82 8.27 -10.22 -33.33
C THR A 82 8.73 -9.17 -34.35
N LYS A 83 8.78 -7.88 -33.96
CA LYS A 83 9.23 -6.77 -34.83
C LYS A 83 10.72 -6.41 -34.68
N LYS A 84 11.46 -7.19 -33.89
CA LYS A 84 12.90 -7.08 -33.69
C LYS A 84 13.59 -8.29 -34.29
#